data_AF-A0A3N5YRM9-F1
#
_entry.id   AF-A0A3N5YRM9-F1
#
_cell.length_a   1.000
_cell.length_b   1.000
_cell.length_c   1.000
_cell.angle_alpha   90.00
_cell.angle_beta   90.00
_cell.angle_gamma   90.00
#
_symmetry.space_group_name_H-M   'P 1'
#
loop_
_entity.id
_entity.type
_entity.pdbx_description
1 polymer ?
#
loop_
_entity_poly.entity_id
_entity_poly.type
_entity_poly.pdbx_seq_one_letter_code
_entity_poly.pdbx_strand_id
1 'polypeptide(L)'
;MRLNAENVDLGFAAAPGEVELFRLPTGPGLRVDSAVAEGDVIPAEFGSMFAKLSAVGHTREEALGRLKRALAESAIAIKGGTTNRTFLLQMLDRDEVRTGHLDVGWLDRDIGSADRPGDHAGIALLQAATEVYDAELATELEEFFLSAAKMRPTVRSEAG
;
A
#
# COMPACT_ATOMS: atom_id res chain seq x y z
N MET A 1 8.84 4.36 -13.16
CA MET A 1 7.92 4.60 -12.03
C MET A 1 8.66 4.34 -10.73
N ARG A 2 8.49 5.21 -9.75
CA ARG A 2 9.08 5.08 -8.41
C ARG A 2 7.97 4.68 -7.46
N LEU A 3 8.12 3.52 -6.82
CA LEU A 3 7.26 3.11 -5.72
C LEU A 3 7.83 3.70 -4.44
N ASN A 4 6.99 4.47 -3.76
CA ASN A 4 7.33 5.17 -2.53
C ASN A 4 6.36 4.79 -1.42
N ALA A 5 6.87 4.73 -0.20
CA ALA A 5 6.12 4.62 1.03
C ALA A 5 5.53 6.00 1.37
N GLU A 6 4.46 6.38 0.67
CA GLU A 6 3.83 7.70 0.74
C GLU A 6 2.31 7.57 0.75
N ASN A 7 1.67 8.37 1.60
CA ASN A 7 0.21 8.54 1.63
C ASN A 7 -0.19 9.74 0.77
N VAL A 8 -0.76 9.45 -0.41
CA VAL A 8 -1.18 10.47 -1.38
C VAL A 8 -2.34 11.32 -0.87
N ASP A 9 -3.26 10.71 -0.11
CA ASP A 9 -4.42 11.40 0.47
C ASP A 9 -4.01 12.41 1.56
N LEU A 10 -2.82 12.22 2.14
CA LEU A 10 -2.19 13.14 3.09
C LEU A 10 -1.08 13.97 2.44
N GLY A 11 -1.25 14.34 1.16
CA GLY A 11 -0.32 15.22 0.46
C GLY A 11 1.06 14.59 0.25
N PHE A 12 1.09 13.30 -0.06
CA PHE A 12 2.33 12.51 -0.24
C PHE A 12 3.21 12.44 1.02
N ALA A 13 2.60 12.50 2.21
CA ALA A 13 3.32 12.33 3.47
C ALA A 13 4.01 10.95 3.51
N ALA A 14 5.24 10.90 4.05
CA ALA A 14 5.96 9.63 4.21
C ALA A 14 5.16 8.67 5.11
N ALA A 15 5.07 7.41 4.68
CA ALA A 15 4.30 6.35 5.33
C ALA A 15 5.18 5.08 5.50
N PRO A 16 6.27 5.17 6.29
CA PRO A 16 7.22 4.08 6.52
C PRO A 16 6.56 2.90 7.24
N GLY A 17 7.23 1.75 7.26
CA GLY A 17 6.73 0.56 7.94
C GLY A 17 7.47 -0.72 7.56
N GLU A 18 7.03 -1.84 8.12
CA GLU A 18 7.57 -3.16 7.82
C GLU A 18 6.95 -3.71 6.53
N VAL A 19 7.76 -4.26 5.63
CA VAL A 19 7.31 -4.86 4.37
C VAL A 19 6.77 -6.26 4.63
N GLU A 20 5.45 -6.39 4.81
CA GLU A 20 4.80 -7.70 5.07
C GLU A 20 4.63 -8.53 3.80
N LEU A 21 4.41 -7.88 2.66
CA LEU A 21 4.26 -8.54 1.37
C LEU A 21 4.95 -7.72 0.29
N PHE A 22 5.76 -8.38 -0.53
CA PHE A 22 6.46 -7.75 -1.64
C PHE A 22 6.65 -8.73 -2.78
N ARG A 23 5.66 -8.76 -3.67
CA ARG A 23 5.64 -9.57 -4.89
C ARG A 23 5.50 -8.64 -6.07
N LEU A 24 6.58 -8.49 -6.82
CA LEU A 24 6.62 -7.71 -8.06
C LEU A 24 6.65 -8.66 -9.27
N PRO A 25 5.85 -8.39 -10.32
CA PRO A 25 5.87 -9.21 -11.51
C PRO A 25 7.19 -9.06 -12.26
N THR A 26 7.52 -10.08 -13.04
CA THR A 26 8.68 -10.08 -13.94
C THR A 26 8.22 -10.37 -15.37
N GLY A 27 9.14 -10.25 -16.32
CA GLY A 27 8.89 -10.65 -17.70
C GLY A 27 9.51 -9.72 -18.73
N PRO A 28 9.28 -9.99 -20.03
CA PRO A 28 9.90 -9.24 -21.10
C PRO A 28 9.61 -7.75 -21.02
N GLY A 29 10.63 -6.94 -21.27
CA GLY A 29 10.51 -5.48 -21.32
C GLY A 29 10.14 -4.82 -19.99
N LEU A 30 10.24 -5.52 -18.86
CA LEU A 30 10.09 -4.96 -17.51
C LEU A 30 11.37 -5.19 -16.71
N ARG A 31 11.88 -4.12 -16.10
CA ARG A 31 12.96 -4.14 -15.12
C ARG A 31 12.43 -3.62 -13.79
N VAL A 32 12.81 -4.31 -12.73
CA VAL A 32 12.50 -3.96 -11.36
C VAL A 32 13.81 -3.84 -10.59
N ASP A 33 14.04 -2.69 -9.99
CA ASP A 33 15.15 -2.45 -9.07
C ASP A 33 14.52 -2.19 -7.69
N SER A 34 14.77 -3.08 -6.71
CA SER A 34 14.26 -2.95 -5.34
C SER A 34 15.39 -2.68 -4.36
N ALA A 35 15.12 -1.85 -3.35
CA ALA A 35 16.01 -1.62 -2.21
C ALA A 35 15.56 -2.41 -0.95
N VAL A 36 14.42 -3.10 -1.02
CA VAL A 36 13.81 -3.85 0.09
C VAL A 36 13.33 -5.24 -0.35
N ALA A 37 13.15 -6.12 0.61
CA ALA A 37 12.50 -7.43 0.52
C ALA A 37 11.44 -7.57 1.63
N GLU A 38 10.67 -8.67 1.60
CA GLU A 38 9.74 -9.00 2.70
C GLU A 38 10.51 -9.19 4.02
N GLY A 39 9.97 -8.61 5.10
CA GLY A 39 10.59 -8.55 6.42
C GLY A 39 11.53 -7.36 6.63
N ASP A 40 11.89 -6.61 5.57
CA ASP A 40 12.65 -5.36 5.74
C ASP A 40 11.75 -4.25 6.30
N VAL A 41 12.37 -3.30 7.00
CA VAL A 41 11.71 -2.08 7.45
C VAL A 41 12.10 -0.94 6.52
N ILE A 42 11.10 -0.24 5.98
CA ILE A 42 11.30 1.03 5.27
C ILE A 42 11.44 2.12 6.35
N PRO A 43 12.64 2.71 6.52
CA PRO A 43 12.91 3.67 7.58
C PRO A 43 12.28 5.03 7.29
N ALA A 44 11.86 5.74 8.35
CA ALA A 44 11.33 7.11 8.25
C ALA A 44 12.40 8.15 7.91
N GLU A 45 13.67 7.85 8.20
CA GLU A 45 14.79 8.78 8.17
C GLU A 45 15.39 8.97 6.77
N PHE A 46 15.10 8.03 5.85
CA PHE A 46 15.61 8.04 4.48
C PHE A 46 14.46 8.30 3.50
N GLY A 47 14.81 8.57 2.23
CA GLY A 47 13.80 8.82 1.20
C GLY A 47 12.78 7.68 1.12
N SER A 48 11.51 8.04 0.89
CA SER A 48 10.35 7.14 0.83
C SER A 48 10.42 6.08 -0.29
N MET A 49 11.31 6.22 -1.26
CA MET A 49 11.41 5.32 -2.41
C MET A 49 12.03 3.98 -2.02
N PHE A 50 11.28 2.89 -2.20
CA PHE A 50 11.76 1.53 -1.92
C PHE A 50 11.93 0.67 -3.18
N ALA A 51 11.32 1.04 -4.32
CA ALA A 51 11.50 0.32 -5.57
C ALA A 51 11.32 1.20 -6.81
N LYS A 52 11.89 0.77 -7.93
CA LYS A 52 11.77 1.39 -9.25
C LYS A 52 11.36 0.37 -10.29
N LEU A 53 10.31 0.70 -11.05
CA LEU A 53 9.85 -0.06 -12.20
C LEU A 53 10.19 0.70 -13.48
N SER A 54 10.81 0.03 -14.44
CA SER A 54 11.15 0.56 -15.75
C SER A 54 10.67 -0.41 -16.82
N ALA A 55 9.87 0.07 -17.78
CA ALA A 55 9.43 -0.74 -18.90
C ALA A 55 9.92 -0.19 -20.24
N VAL A 56 10.10 -1.10 -21.20
CA VAL A 56 10.40 -0.79 -22.60
C VAL A 56 9.36 -1.44 -23.50
N GLY A 57 8.99 -0.73 -24.56
CA GLY A 57 8.10 -1.18 -25.61
C GLY A 57 8.43 -0.45 -26.91
N HIS A 58 7.90 -0.94 -28.04
CA HIS A 58 8.08 -0.33 -29.35
C HIS A 58 7.32 1.00 -29.47
N THR A 59 6.26 1.16 -28.68
CA THR A 59 5.49 2.39 -28.56
C THR A 59 5.40 2.83 -27.10
N ARG A 60 5.08 4.12 -26.90
CA ARG A 60 4.77 4.66 -25.57
C ARG A 60 3.62 3.89 -24.93
N GLU A 61 2.57 3.61 -25.69
CA GLU A 61 1.41 2.86 -25.23
C GLU A 61 1.79 1.47 -24.73
N GLU A 62 2.67 0.76 -25.46
CA GLU A 62 3.16 -0.55 -25.03
C GLU A 62 3.94 -0.46 -23.71
N ALA A 63 4.86 0.52 -23.59
CA ALA A 63 5.64 0.71 -22.37
C ALA A 63 4.76 1.09 -21.16
N LEU A 64 3.78 1.99 -21.35
CA LEU A 64 2.82 2.37 -20.32
C LEU A 64 1.91 1.19 -19.93
N GLY A 65 1.44 0.42 -20.91
CA GLY A 65 0.64 -0.78 -20.67
C GLY A 65 1.40 -1.83 -19.86
N ARG A 66 2.70 -2.02 -20.13
CA ARG A 66 3.57 -2.89 -19.32
C ARG A 66 3.73 -2.39 -17.89
N LEU A 67 3.92 -1.08 -17.68
CA LEU A 67 3.97 -0.49 -16.34
C LEU A 67 2.65 -0.63 -15.59
N LYS A 68 1.52 -0.35 -16.27
CA LYS A 68 0.18 -0.48 -15.69
C LYS A 68 -0.08 -1.91 -15.24
N ARG A 69 0.20 -2.88 -16.10
CA ARG A 69 0.08 -4.31 -15.77
C ARG A 69 1.00 -4.68 -14.61
N ALA A 70 2.25 -4.23 -14.63
CA ALA A 70 3.21 -4.54 -13.57
C ALA A 70 2.79 -4.00 -12.21
N LEU A 71 2.23 -2.78 -12.17
CA LEU A 71 1.66 -2.21 -10.95
C LEU A 71 0.39 -2.97 -10.55
N ALA A 72 -0.51 -3.29 -11.48
CA ALA A 72 -1.77 -3.97 -11.16
C ALA A 72 -1.55 -5.38 -10.60
N GLU A 73 -0.58 -6.14 -11.13
CA GLU A 73 -0.22 -7.49 -10.69
C GLU A 73 0.66 -7.49 -9.42
N SER A 74 1.25 -6.35 -9.02
CA SER A 74 2.10 -6.31 -7.82
C SER A 74 1.27 -6.44 -6.54
N ALA A 75 1.71 -7.29 -5.62
CA ALA A 75 1.15 -7.37 -4.27
C ALA A 75 2.16 -6.77 -3.28
N ILE A 76 1.79 -5.66 -2.66
CA ILE A 76 2.64 -4.89 -1.74
C ILE A 76 1.82 -4.56 -0.50
N ALA A 77 2.29 -4.95 0.67
CA ALA A 77 1.71 -4.58 1.96
C ALA A 77 2.82 -4.03 2.87
N ILE A 78 2.57 -2.87 3.46
CA ILE A 78 3.48 -2.23 4.43
C ILE A 78 2.70 -2.09 5.73
N LYS A 79 3.14 -2.79 6.77
CA LYS A 79 2.55 -2.71 8.11
C LYS A 79 2.70 -1.31 8.66
N GLY A 80 1.59 -0.69 9.05
CA GLY A 80 1.58 0.67 9.59
C GLY A 80 1.89 1.77 8.56
N GLY A 81 2.00 1.41 7.28
CA GLY A 81 2.34 2.33 6.20
C GLY A 81 1.43 2.17 4.99
N THR A 82 1.74 2.90 3.91
CA THR A 82 1.04 2.80 2.62
C THR A 82 1.98 3.18 1.48
N THR A 83 1.51 3.08 0.24
CA THR A 83 2.30 3.37 -0.95
C THR A 83 1.56 4.24 -1.94
N ASN A 84 2.32 4.94 -2.79
CA ASN A 84 1.78 5.68 -3.93
C ASN A 84 1.29 4.78 -5.09
N ARG A 85 1.27 3.44 -4.94
CA ARG A 85 0.95 2.48 -6.03
C ARG A 85 -0.40 2.76 -6.68
N THR A 86 -1.44 2.96 -5.87
CA THR A 86 -2.81 3.19 -6.38
C THR A 86 -2.88 4.49 -7.18
N PHE A 87 -2.25 5.54 -6.68
CA PHE A 87 -2.13 6.81 -7.41
C PHE A 87 -1.41 6.63 -8.75
N LEU A 88 -0.30 5.90 -8.79
CA LEU A 88 0.42 5.63 -10.05
C LEU A 88 -0.45 4.86 -11.06
N LEU A 89 -1.26 3.91 -10.61
CA LEU A 89 -2.21 3.18 -11.46
C LEU A 89 -3.26 4.13 -12.06
N GLN A 90 -3.85 4.99 -11.23
CA GLN A 90 -4.82 5.99 -11.68
C GLN A 90 -4.19 7.00 -12.64
N MET A 91 -2.97 7.45 -12.36
CA MET A 91 -2.22 8.38 -13.20
C MET A 91 -1.96 7.79 -14.60
N LEU A 92 -1.66 6.49 -14.71
CA LEU A 92 -1.46 5.84 -16.01
C LEU A 92 -2.72 5.77 -16.88
N ASP A 93 -3.90 5.97 -16.30
CA ASP A 93 -5.18 6.02 -17.02
C ASP A 93 -5.58 7.42 -17.48
N ARG A 94 -4.82 8.47 -17.12
CA ARG A 94 -5.06 9.84 -17.57
C ARG A 94 -4.64 10.05 -19.01
N ASP A 95 -5.48 10.69 -19.82
CA ASP A 95 -5.21 10.95 -21.23
C ASP A 95 -3.97 11.83 -21.43
N GLU A 96 -3.75 12.80 -20.55
CA GLU A 96 -2.57 13.67 -20.54
C GLU A 96 -1.28 12.84 -20.37
N VAL A 97 -1.33 11.82 -19.52
CA VAL A 97 -0.21 10.90 -19.29
C VAL A 97 0.00 9.97 -20.48
N ARG A 98 -1.09 9.45 -21.05
CA ARG A 98 -1.02 8.55 -22.23
C ARG A 98 -0.48 9.27 -23.45
N THR A 99 -0.99 10.46 -23.73
CA THR A 99 -0.61 11.30 -24.89
C THR A 99 0.72 12.03 -24.69
N GLY A 100 1.14 12.25 -23.44
CA GLY A 100 2.37 12.98 -23.12
C GLY A 100 2.20 14.50 -23.10
N HIS A 101 0.97 15.00 -23.07
CA HIS A 101 0.67 16.44 -22.96
C HIS A 101 0.66 16.88 -21.49
N LEU A 102 1.85 16.97 -20.88
CA LEU A 102 2.05 17.34 -19.48
C LEU A 102 3.03 18.51 -19.37
N ASP A 103 2.75 19.44 -18.46
CA ASP A 103 3.74 20.41 -17.98
C ASP A 103 4.16 20.09 -16.52
N VAL A 104 5.20 20.77 -16.05
CA VAL A 104 5.81 20.50 -14.73
C VAL A 104 4.86 20.73 -13.56
N GLY A 105 3.85 21.58 -13.71
CA GLY A 105 2.86 21.87 -12.67
C GLY A 105 1.54 21.13 -12.87
N TRP A 106 1.43 20.23 -13.86
CA TRP A 106 0.19 19.51 -14.14
C TRP A 106 -0.29 18.74 -12.90
N LEU A 107 0.63 18.05 -12.24
CA LEU A 107 0.32 17.26 -11.06
C LEU A 107 -0.18 18.16 -9.91
N ASP A 108 0.50 19.26 -9.62
CA ASP A 108 0.12 20.19 -8.54
C ASP A 108 -1.27 20.81 -8.75
N ARG A 109 -1.72 20.96 -10.01
CA ARG A 109 -3.06 21.47 -10.33
C ARG A 109 -4.15 20.39 -10.28
N ASP A 110 -3.79 19.13 -10.52
CA ASP A 110 -4.73 18.00 -10.60
C ASP A 110 -4.83 17.19 -9.29
N ILE A 111 -3.90 17.40 -8.33
CA ILE A 111 -4.01 16.85 -6.98
C ILE A 111 -5.18 17.54 -6.26
N GLY A 112 -6.38 16.97 -6.42
CA GLY A 112 -7.58 17.52 -5.79
C GLY A 112 -8.85 16.68 -5.90
N SER A 113 -8.80 15.40 -6.27
CA SER A 113 -10.04 14.62 -6.46
C SER A 113 -9.99 13.12 -6.12
N ALA A 114 -9.03 12.64 -5.34
CA ALA A 114 -9.02 11.25 -4.89
C ALA A 114 -9.91 11.02 -3.65
N ASP A 115 -11.08 11.66 -3.56
CA ASP A 115 -12.04 11.43 -2.48
C ASP A 115 -13.16 10.51 -2.97
N ARG A 116 -12.80 9.24 -3.21
CA ARG A 116 -13.80 8.18 -3.31
C ARG A 116 -13.35 6.98 -2.49
N PRO A 117 -14.22 6.44 -1.62
CA PRO A 117 -14.02 5.10 -1.11
C PRO A 117 -13.76 4.18 -2.31
N GLY A 118 -12.61 3.50 -2.31
CA GLY A 118 -12.27 2.58 -3.40
C GLY A 118 -13.33 1.47 -3.52
N ASP A 119 -13.32 0.77 -4.65
CA ASP A 119 -14.25 -0.32 -4.98
C ASP A 119 -14.32 -1.45 -3.91
N HIS A 120 -13.40 -1.45 -2.95
CA HIS A 120 -13.25 -2.44 -1.88
C HIS A 120 -13.52 -1.90 -0.46
N ALA A 121 -14.20 -0.75 -0.30
CA ALA A 121 -14.49 -0.16 1.01
C ALA A 121 -15.20 -1.13 1.98
N GLY A 122 -16.11 -1.97 1.46
CA GLY A 122 -16.76 -3.01 2.27
C GLY A 122 -15.80 -4.09 2.78
N ILE A 123 -14.82 -4.49 1.97
CA ILE A 123 -13.78 -5.46 2.37
C ILE A 123 -12.87 -4.81 3.42
N ALA A 124 -12.48 -3.55 3.21
CA ALA A 124 -11.65 -2.82 4.17
C ALA A 124 -12.35 -2.67 5.53
N LEU A 125 -13.66 -2.40 5.54
CA LEU A 125 -14.43 -2.32 6.78
C LEU A 125 -14.50 -3.67 7.52
N LEU A 126 -14.74 -4.77 6.80
CA LEU A 126 -14.73 -6.12 7.39
C LEU A 126 -13.35 -6.49 7.95
N GLN A 127 -12.29 -6.15 7.24
CA GLN A 127 -10.93 -6.39 7.68
C GLN A 127 -10.61 -5.60 8.94
N ALA A 128 -10.92 -4.30 8.96
CA ALA A 128 -10.74 -3.46 10.15
C ALA A 128 -11.55 -3.97 11.35
N ALA A 129 -12.79 -4.43 11.13
CA ALA A 129 -13.59 -5.04 12.19
C ALA A 129 -12.96 -6.33 12.73
N THR A 130 -12.38 -7.16 11.86
CA THR A 130 -11.66 -8.38 12.24
C THR A 130 -10.42 -8.05 13.06
N GLU A 131 -9.64 -7.04 12.63
CA GLU A 131 -8.44 -6.58 13.33
C GLU A 131 -8.75 -6.02 14.73
N VAL A 132 -9.84 -5.26 14.86
CA VAL A 132 -10.31 -4.77 16.16
C VAL A 132 -10.71 -5.94 17.08
N TYR A 133 -11.51 -6.87 16.55
CA TYR A 133 -11.92 -8.06 17.30
C TYR A 133 -10.72 -8.90 17.77
N ASP A 134 -9.75 -9.16 16.88
CA ASP A 134 -8.56 -9.95 17.21
C ASP A 134 -7.71 -9.26 18.29
N ALA A 135 -7.61 -7.92 18.26
CA ALA A 135 -6.89 -7.15 19.28
C ALA A 135 -7.58 -7.20 20.65
N GLU A 136 -8.91 -7.08 20.67
CA GLU A 136 -9.72 -7.20 21.88
C GLU A 136 -9.60 -8.62 22.46
N LEU A 137 -9.77 -9.64 21.63
CA LEU A 137 -9.66 -11.04 22.01
C LEU A 137 -8.27 -11.38 22.56
N ALA A 138 -7.19 -10.87 21.96
CA ALA A 138 -5.83 -11.09 22.45
C ALA A 138 -5.65 -10.54 23.88
N THR A 139 -6.20 -9.36 24.15
CA THR A 139 -6.18 -8.74 25.48
C THR A 139 -6.98 -9.58 26.49
N GLU A 140 -8.19 -10.02 26.10
CA GLU A 140 -9.03 -10.86 26.95
C GLU A 140 -8.38 -12.21 27.29
N LEU A 141 -7.74 -12.85 26.31
CA LEU A 141 -7.01 -14.10 26.52
C LEU A 141 -5.84 -13.90 27.48
N GLU A 142 -5.08 -12.80 27.35
CA GLU A 142 -3.97 -12.49 28.25
C GLU A 142 -4.47 -12.30 29.70
N GLU A 143 -5.53 -11.52 29.90
CA GLU A 143 -6.16 -11.34 31.22
C GLU A 143 -6.68 -12.67 31.79
N PHE A 144 -7.32 -13.48 30.96
CA PHE A 144 -7.79 -14.80 31.34
C PHE A 144 -6.65 -15.70 31.81
N PHE A 145 -5.55 -15.81 31.05
CA PHE A 145 -4.42 -16.65 31.43
C PHE A 145 -3.69 -16.13 32.67
N LEU A 146 -3.55 -14.81 32.84
CA LEU A 146 -2.97 -14.20 34.04
C LEU A 146 -3.81 -14.46 35.29
N SER A 147 -5.14 -14.44 35.17
CA SER A 147 -6.06 -14.71 36.28
C SER A 147 -6.15 -16.20 36.60
N ALA A 148 -6.13 -17.07 35.57
CA ALA A 148 -6.07 -18.52 35.70
C ALA A 148 -4.77 -18.98 36.40
N ALA A 149 -3.62 -18.37 36.09
CA ALA A 149 -2.36 -18.63 36.78
C ALA A 149 -2.41 -18.33 38.29
N LYS A 150 -3.32 -17.44 38.71
CA LYS A 150 -3.61 -17.12 40.12
C LYS A 150 -4.73 -17.99 40.71
N MET A 151 -5.12 -19.07 40.03
CA MET A 151 -6.23 -19.97 40.41
C MET A 151 -7.60 -19.26 40.54
N ARG A 152 -7.77 -18.12 39.86
CA ARG A 152 -9.01 -17.32 39.85
C ARG A 152 -9.31 -16.85 38.42
N PRO A 153 -9.68 -17.75 37.50
CA PRO A 153 -9.96 -17.37 36.13
C PRO A 153 -11.15 -16.40 36.08
N THR A 154 -10.95 -15.26 35.42
CA THR A 154 -11.98 -14.26 35.17
C THR A 154 -12.15 -14.05 33.67
N VAL A 155 -13.39 -14.02 33.21
CA VAL A 155 -13.78 -13.67 31.84
C VAL A 155 -14.70 -12.45 31.96
N ARG A 156 -14.56 -11.47 31.07
CA ARG A 156 -15.51 -10.35 31.01
C ARG A 156 -16.90 -10.88 30.69
N SER A 157 -17.88 -10.50 31.49
CA SER A 157 -19.27 -10.89 31.32
C SER A 157 -20.03 -9.83 30.53
N GLU A 158 -19.69 -9.61 29.26
CA GLU A 158 -20.57 -8.88 28.33
C GLU A 158 -20.07 -9.08 26.90
N ALA A 159 -20.90 -9.68 26.06
CA ALA A 159 -20.75 -9.73 24.62
C ALA A 159 -21.73 -8.71 24.03
N GLY A 160 -21.21 -7.67 23.38
CA GLY A 160 -21.97 -6.66 22.64
C GLY A 160 -21.40 -6.53 21.24
#